data_AF-A0AAN8JWV1-F1
#
_entry.id   AF-A0AAN8JWV1-F1
#
_cell.length_a   1.000
_cell.length_b   1.000
_cell.length_c   1.000
_cell.angle_alpha   90.00
_cell.angle_beta   90.00
_cell.angle_gamma   90.00
#
_symmetry.space_group_name_H-M   'P 1'
#
loop_
_entity.id
_entity.type
_entity.pdbx_description
1 polymer ?
#
loop_
_entity_poly.entity_id
_entity_poly.type
_entity_poly.pdbx_seq_one_letter_code
_entity_poly.pdbx_strand_id
1 'polypeptide(L)'
;MSSPIFYIVSRLCSYILSIAVVNYWRGVWGFVDLSGITLRSAGLTTAISTSVLVISRGLCNCLAPPLVTISDLVKEDYFKIPTRFKSKPRSSLKFYMDVGFSVVFIRGFAIAQWRGVWTLLDLLLTPGDAFLSAWLSLVAGNILTIFLFVIQWPIMYLARKLRVSHTKVKFIALLAIEDLMTFCGMVAAILVWRGCWQLYDQCLIVDDTELSLWVSHGAAAVLGMAMLHYLVFIQAGLFKDGEVINSGEQTFFDTRFITNFIQHTLDKNKKTSEKRAETQEC
;
A
#
# COMPACT_ATOMS: atom_id res chain seq x y z
N MET A 1 0.10 -2.25 29.27
CA MET A 1 -0.30 -3.66 29.05
C MET A 1 0.94 -4.49 28.77
N SER A 2 1.09 -5.61 29.48
CA SER A 2 2.23 -6.53 29.39
C SER A 2 2.58 -6.89 27.93
N SER A 3 3.87 -6.80 27.61
CA SER A 3 4.44 -6.92 26.25
C SER A 3 3.85 -8.04 25.38
N PRO A 4 3.61 -9.29 25.87
CA PRO A 4 3.16 -10.40 25.02
C PRO A 4 1.67 -10.33 24.61
N ILE A 5 0.78 -9.95 25.55
CA ILE A 5 -0.67 -9.90 25.29
C ILE A 5 -0.98 -8.89 24.19
N PHE A 6 -0.31 -7.73 24.22
CA PHE A 6 -0.46 -6.72 23.18
C PHE A 6 -0.16 -7.31 21.80
N TYR A 7 0.96 -8.03 21.63
CA TYR A 7 1.32 -8.61 20.34
C TYR A 7 0.31 -9.66 19.88
N ILE A 8 -0.11 -10.57 20.76
CA ILE A 8 -1.09 -11.61 20.39
C ILE A 8 -2.41 -10.96 19.93
N VAL A 9 -2.96 -10.05 20.74
CA VAL A 9 -4.22 -9.37 20.42
C VAL A 9 -4.09 -8.52 19.17
N SER A 10 -3.01 -7.76 19.02
CA SER A 10 -2.81 -6.89 17.86
C SER A 10 -2.68 -7.68 16.56
N ARG A 11 -1.98 -8.83 16.58
CA ARG A 11 -1.90 -9.74 15.43
C ARG A 11 -3.21 -10.41 15.09
N LEU A 12 -3.94 -10.92 16.08
CA LEU A 12 -5.25 -11.51 15.86
C LEU A 12 -6.24 -10.50 15.28
N CYS A 13 -6.29 -9.29 15.84
CA CYS A 13 -7.11 -8.20 15.30
C CYS A 13 -6.76 -7.88 13.85
N SER A 14 -5.47 -7.71 13.53
CA SER A 14 -5.06 -7.41 12.16
C SER A 14 -5.34 -8.57 11.21
N TYR A 15 -5.16 -9.82 11.63
CA TYR A 15 -5.47 -11.00 10.80
C TYR A 15 -6.96 -11.04 10.43
N ILE A 16 -7.85 -10.84 11.40
CA ILE A 16 -9.30 -10.77 11.17
C ILE A 16 -9.64 -9.61 10.24
N LEU A 17 -9.04 -8.44 10.45
CA LEU A 17 -9.24 -7.28 9.58
C LEU A 17 -8.73 -7.52 8.16
N SER A 18 -7.60 -8.21 7.98
CA SER A 18 -7.08 -8.57 6.66
C SER A 18 -8.06 -9.45 5.89
N ILE A 19 -8.70 -10.43 6.55
CA ILE A 19 -9.76 -11.23 5.94
C ILE A 19 -10.92 -10.35 5.49
N ALA A 20 -11.39 -9.43 6.34
CA ALA A 20 -12.47 -8.51 5.99
C ALA A 20 -12.11 -7.59 4.81
N VAL A 21 -10.88 -7.09 4.79
CA VAL A 21 -10.33 -6.24 3.72
C VAL A 21 -10.28 -7.00 2.39
N VAL A 22 -9.77 -8.23 2.37
CA VAL A 22 -9.73 -9.06 1.15
C VAL A 22 -11.14 -9.35 0.64
N ASN A 23 -12.09 -9.68 1.52
CA ASN A 23 -13.50 -9.88 1.13
C ASN A 23 -14.11 -8.60 0.54
N TYR A 24 -13.81 -7.44 1.11
CA TYR A 24 -14.23 -6.16 0.56
C TYR A 24 -13.64 -5.93 -0.84
N TRP A 25 -12.35 -6.22 -1.06
CA TRP A 25 -11.72 -6.11 -2.37
C TRP A 25 -12.40 -7.00 -3.40
N ARG A 26 -12.66 -8.27 -3.04
CA ARG A 26 -13.37 -9.22 -3.90
C ARG A 26 -14.78 -8.74 -4.24
N GLY A 27 -15.49 -8.13 -3.28
CA GLY A 27 -16.80 -7.52 -3.52
C GLY A 27 -16.74 -6.37 -4.55
N VAL A 28 -15.77 -5.47 -4.41
CA VAL A 28 -15.58 -4.36 -5.36
C VAL A 28 -15.18 -4.88 -6.75
N TRP A 29 -14.30 -5.89 -6.82
CA TRP A 29 -13.94 -6.52 -8.09
C TRP A 29 -15.14 -7.15 -8.78
N GLY A 30 -15.95 -7.92 -8.03
CA GLY A 30 -17.19 -8.48 -8.54
C GLY A 30 -18.13 -7.42 -9.10
N PHE A 31 -18.28 -6.29 -8.40
CA PHE A 31 -19.09 -5.16 -8.87
C PHE A 31 -18.54 -4.53 -10.16
N VAL A 32 -17.23 -4.32 -10.25
CA VAL A 32 -16.57 -3.81 -11.47
C VAL A 32 -16.77 -4.78 -12.63
N ASP A 33 -16.63 -6.07 -12.39
CA ASP A 33 -16.70 -7.12 -13.42
C ASP A 33 -18.11 -7.28 -14.02
N LEU A 34 -19.16 -6.80 -13.33
CA LEU A 34 -20.52 -6.70 -13.90
C LEU A 34 -20.58 -5.77 -15.12
N SER A 35 -19.63 -4.82 -15.25
CA SER A 35 -19.49 -3.97 -16.44
C SER A 35 -18.84 -4.70 -17.64
N GLY A 36 -18.45 -5.96 -17.45
CA GLY A 36 -17.78 -6.82 -18.41
C GLY A 36 -16.26 -6.85 -18.23
N ILE A 37 -15.62 -7.90 -18.72
CA ILE A 37 -14.15 -8.06 -18.73
C ILE A 37 -13.68 -7.83 -20.17
N THR A 38 -13.61 -6.56 -20.57
CA THR A 38 -13.23 -6.13 -21.92
C THR A 38 -12.23 -4.99 -21.83
N LEU A 39 -11.49 -4.73 -22.92
CA LEU A 39 -10.55 -3.62 -22.96
C LEU A 39 -11.25 -2.27 -22.69
N ARG A 40 -12.48 -2.11 -23.20
CA ARG A 40 -13.29 -0.90 -23.01
C ARG A 40 -13.71 -0.73 -21.56
N SER A 41 -14.28 -1.76 -20.93
CA SER A 41 -14.74 -1.67 -19.54
C SER A 41 -13.58 -1.49 -18.56
N ALA A 42 -12.46 -2.18 -18.78
CA ALA A 42 -11.24 -2.04 -17.99
C ALA A 42 -10.60 -0.64 -18.15
N GLY A 43 -10.55 -0.13 -19.39
CA GLY A 43 -10.06 1.21 -19.69
C GLY A 43 -10.92 2.31 -19.05
N LEU A 44 -12.25 2.20 -19.16
CA LEU A 44 -13.18 3.14 -18.53
C LEU A 44 -13.10 3.09 -17.01
N THR A 45 -13.05 1.90 -16.41
CA THR A 45 -12.89 1.75 -14.95
C THR A 45 -11.60 2.40 -14.46
N THR A 46 -10.50 2.18 -15.18
CA THR A 46 -9.20 2.79 -14.88
C THR A 46 -9.29 4.31 -14.97
N ALA A 47 -9.82 4.84 -16.07
CA ALA A 47 -9.93 6.29 -16.29
C ALA A 47 -10.81 6.97 -15.23
N ILE A 48 -12.03 6.46 -15.01
CA ILE A 48 -12.98 7.03 -14.05
C ILE A 48 -12.40 6.98 -12.64
N SER A 49 -11.87 5.84 -12.21
CA SER A 49 -11.32 5.69 -10.85
C SER A 49 -10.11 6.59 -10.64
N THR A 50 -9.21 6.68 -11.63
CA THR A 50 -8.06 7.60 -11.60
C THR A 50 -8.53 9.05 -11.47
N SER A 51 -9.48 9.48 -12.30
CA SER A 51 -10.00 10.86 -12.27
C SER A 51 -10.62 11.20 -10.93
N VAL A 52 -11.45 10.31 -10.37
CA VAL A 52 -12.07 10.51 -9.05
C VAL A 52 -11.01 10.63 -7.95
N LEU A 53 -9.97 9.79 -7.99
CA LEU A 53 -8.91 9.81 -6.98
C LEU A 53 -8.01 11.05 -7.08
N VAL A 54 -7.65 11.48 -8.29
CA VAL A 54 -6.90 12.72 -8.52
C VAL A 54 -7.70 13.93 -8.02
N ILE A 55 -8.98 14.03 -8.40
CA ILE A 55 -9.86 15.14 -7.96
C ILE A 55 -10.02 15.14 -6.44
N SER A 56 -10.18 13.96 -5.83
CA SER A 56 -10.34 13.82 -4.39
C SER A 56 -9.01 13.86 -3.61
N ARG A 57 -7.86 13.96 -4.30
CA ARG A 57 -6.51 13.93 -3.73
C ARG A 57 -6.27 12.69 -2.85
N GLY A 58 -6.60 11.52 -3.40
CA GLY A 58 -6.45 10.22 -2.75
C GLY A 58 -5.73 9.15 -3.58
N LEU A 59 -5.05 9.52 -4.68
CA LEU A 59 -4.39 8.57 -5.58
C LEU A 59 -3.25 7.81 -4.89
N CYS A 60 -2.52 8.42 -3.95
CA CYS A 60 -1.45 7.78 -3.17
C CYS A 60 -1.89 6.53 -2.40
N ASN A 61 -3.18 6.41 -2.13
CA ASN A 61 -3.76 5.25 -1.44
C ASN A 61 -3.84 4.00 -2.33
N CYS A 62 -3.45 4.10 -3.60
CA CYS A 62 -3.33 2.96 -4.51
C CYS A 62 -1.92 2.35 -4.51
N LEU A 63 -0.97 2.91 -3.76
CA LEU A 63 0.36 2.33 -3.64
C LEU A 63 0.30 1.07 -2.77
N ALA A 64 1.13 0.10 -3.12
CA ALA A 64 1.30 -1.15 -2.39
C ALA A 64 2.80 -1.53 -2.39
N PRO A 65 3.20 -2.55 -1.60
CA PRO A 65 4.54 -3.12 -1.74
C PRO A 65 4.81 -3.52 -3.21
N PRO A 66 6.04 -3.37 -3.70
CA PRO A 66 7.26 -3.05 -2.95
C PRO A 66 7.53 -1.55 -2.70
N LEU A 67 6.65 -0.64 -3.14
CA LEU A 67 6.91 0.81 -3.11
C LEU A 67 6.56 1.49 -1.78
N VAL A 68 5.60 0.92 -1.04
CA VAL A 68 5.19 1.42 0.27
C VAL A 68 4.95 0.24 1.20
N THR A 69 5.34 0.42 2.45
CA THR A 69 5.14 -0.54 3.52
C THR A 69 4.76 0.18 4.79
N ILE A 70 3.99 -0.47 5.67
CA ILE A 70 3.54 0.07 6.94
C ILE A 70 4.14 -0.79 8.03
N SER A 71 4.98 -0.18 8.85
CA SER A 71 5.68 -0.87 9.92
C SER A 71 4.86 -0.94 11.20
N ASP A 72 4.94 -2.09 11.88
CA ASP A 72 4.29 -2.35 13.16
C ASP A 72 5.16 -1.96 14.36
N LEU A 73 6.31 -1.33 14.12
CA LEU A 73 7.31 -1.03 15.16
C LEU A 73 6.75 -0.09 16.25
N VAL A 74 5.89 0.85 15.88
CA VAL A 74 5.34 1.86 16.80
C VAL A 74 4.03 1.36 17.41
N LYS A 75 4.11 0.83 18.64
CA LYS A 75 2.95 0.26 19.37
C LYS A 75 1.81 1.26 19.60
N GLU A 76 2.15 2.52 19.86
CA GLU A 76 1.18 3.57 20.24
C GLU A 76 0.23 3.94 19.10
N ASP A 77 0.64 3.69 17.87
CA ASP A 77 -0.11 4.04 16.67
C ASP A 77 -0.72 2.81 15.98
N TYR A 78 -0.46 1.60 16.49
CA TYR A 78 -0.87 0.34 15.86
C TYR A 78 -2.37 0.28 15.54
N PHE A 79 -3.22 0.75 16.46
CA PHE A 79 -4.68 0.77 16.30
C PHE A 79 -5.21 2.12 15.80
N LYS A 80 -4.34 3.10 15.55
CA LYS A 80 -4.73 4.41 15.03
C LYS A 80 -4.71 4.37 13.51
N ILE A 81 -5.86 4.09 12.92
CA ILE A 81 -6.05 4.08 11.48
C ILE A 81 -6.59 5.46 11.06
N PRO A 82 -5.79 6.34 10.44
CA PRO A 82 -6.25 7.66 10.05
C PRO A 82 -7.29 7.58 8.93
N THR A 83 -8.42 8.25 9.12
CA THR A 83 -9.44 8.47 8.09
C THR A 83 -9.08 9.68 7.23
N ARG A 84 -9.80 9.87 6.11
CA ARG A 84 -9.60 10.96 5.16
C ARG A 84 -9.57 12.34 5.85
N PHE A 85 -10.51 12.59 6.75
CA PHE A 85 -10.63 13.87 7.46
C PHE A 85 -10.00 13.85 8.85
N LYS A 86 -9.31 12.76 9.22
CA LYS A 86 -8.62 12.58 10.52
C LYS A 86 -9.57 12.86 11.70
N SER A 87 -10.84 12.47 11.57
CA SER A 87 -11.86 12.69 12.61
C SER A 87 -11.53 11.90 13.88
N LYS A 88 -11.75 12.51 15.04
CA LYS A 88 -11.55 11.83 16.33
C LYS A 88 -12.57 10.70 16.50
N PRO A 89 -12.17 9.55 17.06
CA PRO A 89 -13.07 8.43 17.32
C PRO A 89 -14.05 8.82 18.43
N ARG A 90 -15.22 9.31 18.02
CA ARG A 90 -16.35 9.68 18.88
C ARG A 90 -17.61 9.11 18.27
N SER A 91 -18.60 8.77 19.09
CA SER A 91 -19.94 8.37 18.63
C SER A 91 -20.71 9.57 18.06
N SER A 92 -20.23 10.09 16.92
CA SER A 92 -20.78 11.25 16.23
C SER A 92 -20.99 10.91 14.77
N LEU A 93 -22.07 11.43 14.18
CA LEU A 93 -22.37 11.21 12.76
C LEU A 93 -21.19 11.59 11.85
N LYS A 94 -20.47 12.68 12.18
CA LYS A 94 -19.29 13.14 11.43
C LYS A 94 -18.20 12.06 11.34
N PHE A 95 -17.94 11.36 12.44
CA PHE A 95 -16.96 10.27 12.46
C PHE A 95 -17.39 9.11 11.57
N TYR A 96 -18.63 8.65 11.69
CA TYR A 96 -19.14 7.55 10.86
C TYR A 96 -19.16 7.91 9.37
N MET A 97 -19.51 9.16 9.02
CA MET A 97 -19.47 9.64 7.64
C MET A 97 -18.04 9.70 7.09
N ASP A 98 -17.07 10.13 7.90
CA ASP A 98 -15.65 10.14 7.51
C ASP A 98 -15.12 8.71 7.30
N VAL A 99 -15.46 7.78 8.18
CA VAL A 99 -15.11 6.35 8.02
C VAL A 99 -15.75 5.79 6.74
N GLY A 100 -17.04 6.04 6.52
CA GLY A 100 -17.74 5.59 5.31
C GLY A 100 -17.13 6.17 4.03
N PHE A 101 -16.84 7.47 4.00
CA PHE A 101 -16.16 8.10 2.88
C PHE A 101 -14.76 7.54 2.66
N SER A 102 -14.03 7.27 3.73
CA SER A 102 -12.68 6.71 3.65
C SER A 102 -12.68 5.29 3.06
N VAL A 103 -13.53 4.41 3.60
CA VAL A 103 -13.53 2.98 3.25
C VAL A 103 -14.30 2.70 1.97
N VAL A 104 -15.50 3.26 1.83
CA VAL A 104 -16.37 2.98 0.67
C VAL A 104 -15.93 3.78 -0.54
N PHE A 105 -15.69 5.09 -0.37
CA PHE A 105 -15.40 5.96 -1.50
C PHE A 105 -13.93 5.89 -1.91
N ILE A 106 -13.00 6.38 -1.08
CA ILE A 106 -11.59 6.46 -1.46
C ILE A 106 -10.99 5.08 -1.71
N ARG A 107 -11.13 4.13 -0.76
CA ARG A 107 -10.59 2.78 -0.98
C ARG A 107 -11.34 2.02 -2.06
N GLY A 108 -12.66 2.18 -2.17
CA GLY A 108 -13.45 1.53 -3.22
C GLY A 108 -12.95 1.91 -4.62
N PHE A 109 -12.71 3.20 -4.87
CA PHE A 109 -12.12 3.65 -6.14
C PHE A 109 -10.66 3.19 -6.31
N ALA A 110 -9.85 3.15 -5.26
CA ALA A 110 -8.49 2.61 -5.34
C ALA A 110 -8.50 1.14 -5.79
N ILE A 111 -9.38 0.32 -5.21
CA ILE A 111 -9.56 -1.09 -5.57
C ILE A 111 -10.09 -1.23 -7.00
N ALA A 112 -11.06 -0.40 -7.40
CA ALA A 112 -11.59 -0.40 -8.76
C ALA A 112 -10.53 -0.01 -9.80
N GLN A 113 -9.67 0.96 -9.48
CA GLN A 113 -8.54 1.36 -10.33
C GLN A 113 -7.54 0.20 -10.47
N TRP A 114 -7.20 -0.47 -9.37
CA TRP A 114 -6.37 -1.68 -9.37
C TRP A 114 -6.96 -2.76 -10.27
N ARG A 115 -8.25 -3.06 -10.11
CA ARG A 115 -8.94 -4.04 -10.95
C ARG A 115 -8.91 -3.64 -12.42
N GLY A 116 -9.17 -2.37 -12.75
CA GLY A 116 -9.13 -1.86 -14.12
C GLY A 116 -7.77 -2.07 -14.79
N VAL A 117 -6.69 -1.64 -14.14
CA VAL A 117 -5.32 -1.81 -14.66
C VAL A 117 -4.94 -3.29 -14.74
N TRP A 118 -5.29 -4.08 -13.73
CA TRP A 118 -5.06 -5.53 -13.74
C TRP A 118 -5.74 -6.20 -14.94
N THR A 119 -7.01 -5.91 -15.19
CA THR A 119 -7.76 -6.45 -16.33
C THR A 119 -7.17 -5.99 -17.67
N LEU A 120 -6.70 -4.74 -17.78
CA LEU A 120 -5.99 -4.29 -18.97
C LEU A 120 -4.74 -5.13 -19.22
N LEU A 121 -3.95 -5.41 -18.18
CA LEU A 121 -2.75 -6.25 -18.30
C LEU A 121 -3.08 -7.70 -18.65
N ASP A 122 -4.15 -8.27 -18.08
CA ASP A 122 -4.62 -9.62 -18.45
C ASP A 122 -4.99 -9.73 -19.94
N LEU A 123 -5.56 -8.68 -20.50
CA LEU A 123 -6.00 -8.67 -21.90
C LEU A 123 -4.87 -8.31 -22.88
N LEU A 124 -3.85 -7.56 -22.45
CA LEU A 124 -2.81 -7.01 -23.32
C LEU A 124 -1.47 -7.76 -23.24
N LEU A 125 -1.09 -8.28 -22.07
CA LEU A 125 0.23 -8.85 -21.85
C LEU A 125 0.24 -10.35 -22.11
N THR A 126 0.59 -10.72 -23.35
CA THR A 126 0.72 -12.12 -23.81
C THR A 126 -0.43 -13.03 -23.36
N PRO A 127 -1.69 -12.73 -23.72
CA PRO A 127 -2.87 -13.43 -23.19
C PRO A 127 -2.92 -14.94 -23.54
N GLY A 128 -2.15 -15.39 -24.53
CA GLY A 128 -2.07 -16.80 -24.93
C GLY A 128 -1.04 -17.64 -24.16
N ASP A 129 -0.18 -17.02 -23.35
CA ASP A 129 0.84 -17.72 -22.57
C ASP A 129 0.88 -17.14 -21.14
N ALA A 130 0.20 -17.82 -20.23
CA ALA A 130 0.09 -17.39 -18.85
C ALA A 130 1.43 -17.45 -18.09
N PHE A 131 2.34 -18.35 -18.45
CA PHE A 131 3.64 -18.48 -17.77
C PHE A 131 4.57 -17.34 -18.18
N LEU A 132 4.65 -17.08 -19.48
CA LEU A 132 5.40 -15.93 -20.00
C LEU A 132 4.81 -14.61 -19.51
N SER A 133 3.48 -14.48 -19.49
CA SER A 133 2.79 -13.30 -18.97
C SER A 133 3.14 -13.02 -17.50
N ALA A 134 3.23 -14.07 -16.69
CA ALA A 134 3.56 -13.97 -15.27
C ALA A 134 5.00 -13.46 -15.07
N TRP A 135 5.97 -14.08 -15.76
CA TRP A 135 7.38 -13.66 -15.69
C TRP A 135 7.61 -12.27 -16.25
N LEU A 136 7.00 -11.93 -17.40
CA LEU A 136 7.08 -10.59 -17.96
C LEU A 136 6.54 -9.55 -16.99
N SER A 137 5.41 -9.83 -16.34
CA SER A 137 4.85 -8.93 -15.32
C SER A 137 5.80 -8.75 -14.15
N LEU A 138 6.32 -9.86 -13.62
CA LEU A 138 7.21 -9.81 -12.46
C LEU A 138 8.50 -9.04 -12.75
N VAL A 139 9.16 -9.34 -13.88
CA VAL A 139 10.41 -8.69 -14.29
C VAL A 139 10.19 -7.22 -14.61
N ALA A 140 9.18 -6.90 -15.44
CA ALA A 140 8.87 -5.52 -15.79
C ALA A 140 8.47 -4.68 -14.57
N GLY A 141 7.67 -5.23 -13.66
CA GLY A 141 7.26 -4.57 -12.42
C GLY A 141 8.44 -4.25 -11.51
N ASN A 142 9.39 -5.18 -11.35
CA ASN A 142 10.60 -4.94 -10.56
C ASN A 142 11.54 -3.92 -11.22
N ILE A 143 11.74 -3.99 -12.55
CA ILE A 143 12.54 -3.00 -13.29
C ILE A 143 11.93 -1.60 -13.13
N LEU A 144 10.61 -1.47 -13.29
CA LEU A 144 9.90 -0.21 -13.13
C LEU A 144 9.99 0.32 -11.69
N THR A 145 9.88 -0.56 -10.70
CA THR A 145 10.06 -0.21 -9.28
C THR A 145 11.46 0.36 -9.02
N ILE A 146 12.51 -0.33 -9.47
CA ILE A 146 13.90 0.13 -9.32
C ILE A 146 14.10 1.48 -10.01
N PHE A 147 13.59 1.61 -11.24
CA PHE A 147 13.63 2.87 -11.97
C PHE A 147 12.95 4.01 -11.20
N LEU A 148 11.76 3.76 -10.65
CA LEU A 148 11.01 4.73 -9.85
C LEU A 148 11.74 5.14 -8.57
N PHE A 149 12.41 4.20 -7.90
CA PHE A 149 13.24 4.48 -6.73
C PHE A 149 14.47 5.33 -7.05
N VAL A 150 15.04 5.20 -8.25
CA VAL A 150 16.16 6.03 -8.70
C VAL A 150 15.67 7.41 -9.13
N ILE A 151 14.62 7.49 -9.96
CA ILE A 151 14.15 8.74 -10.55
C ILE A 151 13.45 9.68 -9.57
N GLN A 152 12.91 9.16 -8.46
CA GLN A 152 12.29 10.02 -7.45
C GLN A 152 13.26 11.05 -6.85
N TRP A 153 14.56 10.73 -6.75
CA TRP A 153 15.57 11.63 -6.17
C TRP A 153 15.75 12.93 -6.96
N PRO A 154 16.08 12.89 -8.27
CA PRO A 154 16.18 14.10 -9.07
C PRO A 154 14.84 14.84 -9.18
N ILE A 155 13.71 14.13 -9.25
CA ILE A 155 12.38 14.76 -9.27
C ILE A 155 12.13 15.51 -7.95
N MET A 156 12.41 14.90 -6.79
CA MET A 156 12.24 15.55 -5.49
C MET A 156 13.20 16.72 -5.29
N TYR A 157 14.43 16.64 -5.80
CA TYR A 157 15.35 17.76 -5.79
C TYR A 157 14.80 18.96 -6.59
N LEU A 158 14.26 18.71 -7.79
CA LEU A 158 13.62 19.74 -8.61
C LEU A 158 12.35 20.27 -7.93
N ALA A 159 11.53 19.39 -7.37
CA ALA A 159 10.30 19.75 -6.66
C ALA A 159 10.57 20.72 -5.51
N ARG A 160 11.64 20.48 -4.73
CA ARG A 160 12.07 21.39 -3.64
C ARG A 160 12.44 22.78 -4.16
N LYS A 161 13.20 22.86 -5.26
CA LYS A 161 13.55 24.15 -5.88
C LYS A 161 12.31 24.91 -6.33
N LEU A 162 11.34 24.21 -6.91
CA LEU A 162 10.08 24.81 -7.35
C LEU A 162 9.20 25.26 -6.18
N ARG A 163 9.27 24.57 -5.03
CA ARG A 163 8.49 24.87 -3.82
C ARG A 163 8.82 26.21 -3.17
N VAL A 164 10.03 26.75 -3.37
CA VAL A 164 10.48 28.03 -2.78
C VAL A 164 9.52 29.20 -3.10
N SER A 165 8.78 29.11 -4.21
CA SER A 165 7.82 30.12 -4.63
C SER A 165 6.41 29.52 -4.64
N HIS A 166 5.58 29.97 -3.70
CA HIS A 166 4.23 29.45 -3.44
C HIS A 166 3.16 29.96 -4.42
N THR A 167 3.37 29.75 -5.72
CA THR A 167 2.35 30.05 -6.73
C THR A 167 1.40 28.86 -6.92
N LYS A 168 0.09 29.11 -7.08
CA LYS A 168 -0.91 28.06 -7.34
C LYS A 168 -0.54 27.15 -8.52
N VAL A 169 0.00 27.72 -9.61
CA VAL A 169 0.44 26.97 -10.80
C VAL A 169 1.54 25.96 -10.45
N LYS A 170 2.54 26.37 -9.66
CA LYS A 170 3.63 25.48 -9.23
C LYS A 170 3.11 24.36 -8.32
N PHE A 171 2.17 24.68 -7.42
CA PHE A 171 1.54 23.65 -6.59
C PHE A 171 0.80 22.60 -7.44
N ILE A 172 0.01 23.03 -8.43
CA ILE A 172 -0.70 22.11 -9.34
C ILE A 172 0.30 21.27 -10.14
N ALA A 173 1.38 21.86 -10.64
CA ALA A 173 2.42 21.13 -11.37
C ALA A 173 3.10 20.08 -10.50
N LEU A 174 3.44 20.41 -9.25
CA LEU A 174 4.03 19.45 -8.31
C LEU A 174 3.05 18.33 -7.95
N LEU A 175 1.79 18.66 -7.73
CA LEU A 175 0.73 17.67 -7.48
C LEU A 175 0.58 16.71 -8.67
N ALA A 176 0.57 17.23 -9.90
CA ALA A 176 0.51 16.40 -11.10
C ALA A 176 1.73 15.48 -11.25
N ILE A 177 2.92 15.93 -10.85
CA ILE A 177 4.13 15.10 -10.80
C ILE A 177 4.00 14.00 -9.74
N GLU A 178 3.51 14.32 -8.54
CA GLU A 178 3.26 13.35 -7.47
C GLU A 178 2.24 12.30 -7.92
N ASP A 179 1.14 12.73 -8.55
CA ASP A 179 0.09 11.84 -9.05
C ASP A 179 0.60 10.95 -10.18
N LEU A 180 1.43 11.49 -11.10
CA LEU A 180 2.05 10.70 -12.16
C LEU A 180 3.00 9.64 -11.60
N MET A 181 3.89 10.03 -10.67
CA MET A 181 4.79 9.10 -9.99
C MET A 181 3.99 8.01 -9.27
N THR A 182 2.93 8.40 -8.56
CA THR A 182 2.04 7.49 -7.85
C THR A 182 1.35 6.50 -8.79
N PHE A 183 0.82 6.98 -9.92
CA PHE A 183 0.19 6.13 -10.92
C PHE A 183 1.18 5.12 -11.50
N CYS A 184 2.38 5.57 -11.90
CA CYS A 184 3.46 4.67 -12.35
C CYS A 184 3.85 3.65 -11.28
N GLY A 185 3.92 4.09 -10.02
CA GLY A 185 4.20 3.21 -8.88
C GLY A 185 3.12 2.15 -8.69
N MET A 186 1.85 2.55 -8.75
CA MET A 186 0.73 1.62 -8.68
C MET A 186 0.77 0.58 -9.81
N VAL A 187 1.06 0.99 -11.05
CA VAL A 187 1.24 0.06 -12.19
C VAL A 187 2.41 -0.91 -11.93
N ALA A 188 3.54 -0.42 -11.41
CA ALA A 188 4.68 -1.27 -11.06
C ALA A 188 4.31 -2.31 -9.99
N ALA A 189 3.58 -1.90 -8.94
CA ALA A 189 3.10 -2.80 -7.90
C ALA A 189 2.15 -3.84 -8.48
N ILE A 190 1.19 -3.44 -9.31
CA ILE A 190 0.26 -4.37 -9.98
C ILE A 190 1.01 -5.41 -10.80
N LEU A 191 2.02 -5.01 -11.58
CA LEU A 191 2.83 -5.94 -12.37
C LEU A 191 3.55 -6.96 -11.49
N VAL A 192 4.15 -6.53 -10.37
CA VAL A 192 4.79 -7.44 -9.40
C VAL A 192 3.78 -8.41 -8.81
N TRP A 193 2.66 -7.92 -8.28
CA TRP A 193 1.64 -8.76 -7.63
C TRP A 193 0.97 -9.72 -8.61
N ARG A 194 0.67 -9.26 -9.83
CA ARG A 194 0.14 -10.08 -10.92
C ARG A 194 1.09 -11.22 -11.27
N GLY A 195 2.37 -10.89 -11.46
CA GLY A 195 3.39 -11.91 -11.72
C GLY A 195 3.51 -12.93 -10.59
N CYS A 196 3.55 -12.48 -9.33
CA CYS A 196 3.61 -13.37 -8.17
C CYS A 196 2.40 -14.31 -8.08
N TRP A 197 1.17 -13.78 -8.20
CA TRP A 197 -0.05 -14.58 -8.11
C TRP A 197 -0.12 -15.63 -9.23
N GLN A 198 0.16 -15.22 -10.47
CA GLN A 198 0.14 -16.14 -11.60
C GLN A 198 1.23 -17.22 -11.52
N LEU A 199 2.41 -16.90 -10.96
CA LEU A 199 3.44 -17.90 -10.71
C LEU A 199 3.06 -18.84 -9.56
N TYR A 200 2.36 -18.36 -8.53
CA TYR A 200 1.82 -19.27 -7.50
C TYR A 200 0.83 -20.25 -8.10
N ASP A 201 -0.11 -19.78 -8.93
CA ASP A 201 -1.09 -20.63 -9.61
C ASP A 201 -0.43 -21.70 -10.49
N GLN A 202 0.77 -21.44 -11.02
CA GLN A 202 1.45 -22.32 -11.99
C GLN A 202 2.60 -23.13 -11.41
N CYS A 203 3.17 -22.74 -10.27
CA CYS A 203 4.38 -23.36 -9.73
C CYS A 203 4.25 -23.84 -8.28
N LEU A 204 3.34 -23.26 -7.49
CA LEU A 204 3.21 -23.61 -6.08
C LEU A 204 2.19 -24.75 -5.91
N ILE A 205 2.68 -25.96 -5.66
CA ILE A 205 1.86 -27.15 -5.32
C ILE A 205 0.68 -27.28 -6.30
N VAL A 206 1.00 -27.49 -7.58
CA VAL A 206 0.04 -27.43 -8.69
C VAL A 206 -1.04 -28.51 -8.58
N ASP A 207 -0.69 -29.67 -8.03
CA ASP A 207 -1.57 -30.83 -7.96
C ASP A 207 -2.62 -30.73 -6.83
N ASP A 208 -2.41 -29.86 -5.84
CA ASP A 208 -3.31 -29.67 -4.69
C ASP A 208 -3.51 -28.18 -4.40
N THR A 209 -4.55 -27.63 -5.00
CA THR A 209 -4.92 -26.22 -4.85
C THR A 209 -5.26 -25.86 -3.40
N GLU A 210 -5.90 -26.75 -2.64
CA GLU A 210 -6.26 -26.46 -1.25
C GLU A 210 -5.00 -26.34 -0.39
N LEU A 211 -4.07 -27.29 -0.52
CA LEU A 211 -2.80 -27.24 0.18
C LEU A 211 -1.98 -26.01 -0.24
N SER A 212 -1.94 -25.68 -1.54
CA SER A 212 -1.27 -24.48 -2.05
C SER A 212 -1.78 -23.20 -1.39
N LEU A 213 -3.10 -23.06 -1.27
CA LEU A 213 -3.75 -21.90 -0.63
C LEU A 213 -3.41 -21.82 0.86
N TRP A 214 -3.49 -22.94 1.60
CA TRP A 214 -3.17 -22.95 3.04
C TRP A 214 -1.70 -22.66 3.31
N VAL A 215 -0.79 -23.22 2.50
CA VAL A 215 0.65 -23.01 2.63
C VAL A 215 1.02 -21.56 2.31
N SER A 216 0.53 -21.02 1.19
CA SER A 216 0.81 -19.63 0.80
C SER A 216 0.25 -18.63 1.83
N HIS A 217 -0.99 -18.82 2.28
CA HIS A 217 -1.61 -17.99 3.32
C HIS A 217 -0.88 -18.06 4.66
N GLY A 218 -0.60 -19.28 5.14
CA GLY A 218 0.12 -19.50 6.40
C GLY A 218 1.53 -18.94 6.37
N ALA A 219 2.28 -19.17 5.30
CA ALA A 219 3.62 -18.64 5.11
C ALA A 219 3.62 -17.10 5.09
N ALA A 220 2.70 -16.48 4.32
CA ALA A 220 2.58 -15.03 4.27
C ALA A 220 2.22 -14.42 5.63
N ALA A 221 1.33 -15.06 6.40
CA ALA A 221 0.98 -14.60 7.73
C ALA A 221 2.17 -14.66 8.70
N VAL A 222 2.91 -15.78 8.71
CA VAL A 222 4.11 -15.95 9.57
C VAL A 222 5.20 -14.96 9.18
N LEU A 223 5.50 -14.84 7.88
CA LEU A 223 6.54 -13.94 7.39
C LEU A 223 6.19 -12.47 7.65
N GLY A 224 4.94 -12.06 7.39
CA GLY A 224 4.49 -10.69 7.68
C GLY A 224 4.58 -10.35 9.16
N MET A 225 4.27 -11.31 10.05
CA MET A 225 4.44 -11.14 11.49
C MET A 225 5.93 -11.05 11.89
N ALA A 226 6.78 -11.91 11.32
CA ALA A 226 8.22 -11.94 11.59
C ALA A 226 8.92 -10.66 11.12
N MET A 227 8.49 -10.12 9.97
CA MET A 227 9.00 -8.87 9.42
C MET A 227 8.46 -7.62 10.12
N LEU A 228 7.49 -7.75 11.03
CA LEU A 228 6.81 -6.62 11.70
C LEU A 228 6.14 -5.64 10.72
N HIS A 229 5.53 -6.15 9.65
CA HIS A 229 4.84 -5.34 8.63
C HIS A 229 3.44 -5.85 8.31
N TYR A 230 2.79 -6.44 9.32
CA TYR A 230 1.47 -7.03 9.19
C TYR A 230 0.38 -5.99 8.87
N LEU A 231 0.55 -4.73 9.30
CA LEU A 231 -0.38 -3.63 8.98
C LEU A 231 -0.45 -3.31 7.48
N VAL A 232 0.51 -3.76 6.67
CA VAL A 232 0.46 -3.65 5.21
C VAL A 232 -0.77 -4.38 4.65
N PHE A 233 -1.13 -5.54 5.20
CA PHE A 233 -2.23 -6.35 4.70
C PHE A 233 -3.61 -5.70 4.89
N ILE A 234 -3.74 -4.78 5.85
CA ILE A 234 -4.97 -4.02 6.07
C ILE A 234 -4.97 -2.66 5.36
N GLN A 235 -3.87 -2.31 4.68
CA GLN A 235 -3.62 -1.01 4.06
C GLN A 235 -3.95 0.14 5.02
N ALA A 236 -3.44 0.08 6.26
CA ALA A 236 -3.89 0.95 7.33
C ALA A 236 -3.75 2.45 6.99
N GLY A 237 -4.85 3.19 7.14
CA GLY A 237 -4.89 4.64 7.02
C GLY A 237 -5.13 5.15 5.61
N LEU A 238 -5.51 6.43 5.51
CA LEU A 238 -5.55 7.16 4.26
C LEU A 238 -4.63 8.37 4.30
N PHE A 239 -3.96 8.58 3.19
CA PHE A 239 -3.04 9.69 2.95
C PHE A 239 -3.64 10.64 1.91
N LYS A 240 -3.16 11.89 1.91
CA LYS A 240 -3.63 12.94 1.01
C LYS A 240 -2.53 13.33 0.04
N ASP A 241 -2.81 13.25 -1.26
CA ASP A 241 -1.88 13.69 -2.29
C ASP A 241 -1.49 15.15 -2.05
N GLY A 242 -0.20 15.47 -2.16
CA GLY A 242 0.38 16.77 -1.85
C GLY A 242 0.76 16.97 -0.38
N GLU A 243 0.56 16.00 0.50
CA GLU A 243 1.17 16.03 1.84
C GLU A 243 2.68 15.88 1.77
N VAL A 244 3.23 15.00 0.91
CA VAL A 244 4.69 14.83 0.71
C VAL A 244 5.35 16.12 0.25
N ILE A 245 4.72 16.80 -0.73
CA ILE A 245 5.18 18.12 -1.21
C ILE A 245 5.26 19.12 -0.05
N ASN A 246 4.39 19.01 0.96
CA ASN A 246 4.30 19.96 2.07
C ASN A 246 5.07 19.54 3.35
N SER A 247 5.31 18.25 3.57
CA SER A 247 5.87 17.69 4.81
C SER A 247 7.38 17.84 4.94
N GLY A 248 8.07 18.26 3.87
CA GLY A 248 9.54 18.31 3.84
C GLY A 248 10.18 16.93 3.68
N GLU A 249 9.35 15.89 3.47
CA GLU A 249 9.82 14.57 3.12
C GLU A 249 10.57 14.57 1.79
N GLN A 250 11.52 13.65 1.69
CA GLN A 250 12.52 13.67 0.63
C GLN A 250 12.24 12.69 -0.50
N THR A 251 11.21 11.84 -0.37
CA THR A 251 10.90 10.72 -1.25
C THR A 251 9.39 10.58 -1.42
N PHE A 252 8.94 10.19 -2.61
CA PHE A 252 7.53 9.86 -2.84
C PHE A 252 7.21 8.44 -2.36
N PHE A 253 8.17 7.54 -2.48
CA PHE A 253 8.06 6.14 -2.07
C PHE A 253 8.92 5.91 -0.83
N ASP A 254 8.43 5.12 0.12
CA ASP A 254 9.19 4.86 1.33
C ASP A 254 10.32 3.86 1.06
N THR A 255 11.55 4.33 1.18
CA THR A 255 12.78 3.52 1.04
C THR A 255 13.43 3.22 2.39
N ARG A 256 12.86 3.72 3.50
CA ARG A 256 13.49 3.72 4.82
C ARG A 256 13.12 2.52 5.68
N PHE A 257 12.42 1.52 5.14
CA PHE A 257 12.03 0.30 5.86
C PHE A 257 13.17 -0.27 6.72
N ILE A 258 14.31 -0.57 6.10
CA ILE A 258 15.43 -1.24 6.76
C ILE A 258 16.05 -0.30 7.79
N THR A 259 16.24 0.97 7.39
CA THR A 259 16.81 2.00 8.26
C THR A 259 15.96 2.23 9.51
N ASN A 260 14.63 2.31 9.36
CA ASN A 260 13.69 2.49 10.46
C ASN A 260 13.73 1.28 11.41
N PHE A 261 13.81 0.06 10.88
CA PHE A 261 13.93 -1.15 11.67
C PHE A 261 15.25 -1.20 12.46
N ILE A 262 16.37 -0.87 11.81
CA ILE A 262 17.69 -0.81 12.46
C ILE A 262 17.68 0.25 13.56
N GLN A 263 17.22 1.47 13.24
CA GLN A 263 17.19 2.58 14.20
C GLN A 263 16.34 2.25 15.42
N HIS A 264 15.15 1.68 15.23
CA HIS A 264 14.30 1.26 16.34
C HIS A 264 14.98 0.20 17.23
N THR A 265 15.74 -0.73 16.62
CA THR A 265 16.48 -1.75 17.36
C THR A 265 17.62 -1.14 18.18
N LEU A 266 18.36 -0.19 17.60
CA LEU A 266 19.42 0.55 18.29
C LEU A 266 18.87 1.35 19.47
N ASP A 267 17.77 2.09 19.28
CA ASP A 267 17.13 2.90 20.32
C ASP A 267 16.62 2.05 21.48
N LYS A 268 16.06 0.87 21.18
CA LYS A 268 15.61 -0.08 22.18
C LYS A 268 16.79 -0.62 23.01
N ASN A 269 17.90 -0.95 22.37
CA ASN A 269 19.10 -1.42 23.06
C ASN A 269 19.66 -0.34 23.98
N LYS A 270 19.72 0.92 23.52
CA LYS A 270 20.17 2.07 24.31
C LYS A 270 19.31 2.28 25.56
N LYS A 271 17.98 2.28 25.42
CA LYS A 271 17.05 2.40 26.57
C LYS A 271 17.21 1.26 27.57
N THR A 272 17.54 0.06 27.08
CA THR A 272 17.74 -1.12 27.94
C THR A 272 19.06 -1.02 28.70
N SER A 273 20.13 -0.53 28.06
CA SER A 273 21.41 -0.28 28.74
C SER A 273 21.32 0.84 29.77
N GLU A 274 20.62 1.93 29.47
CA GLU A 274 20.39 3.04 30.42
C GLU A 274 19.64 2.54 31.66
N LYS A 275 18.53 1.80 31.49
CA LYS A 275 17.81 1.19 32.62
C LYS A 275 18.67 0.23 33.44
N ARG A 276 19.54 -0.55 32.80
CA ARG A 276 20.44 -1.48 33.50
C ARG A 276 21.48 -0.73 34.33
N ALA A 277 22.00 0.39 33.82
CA ALA A 277 22.91 1.25 34.56
C ALA A 277 22.21 1.91 35.76
N GLU A 278 21.00 2.45 35.59
CA GLU A 278 20.19 3.02 36.68
C GLU A 278 19.87 1.99 37.78
N THR A 279 19.68 0.72 37.42
CA THR A 279 19.42 -0.36 38.40
C THR A 279 20.69 -0.84 39.13
N GLN A 280 21.88 -0.52 38.61
CA GLN A 280 23.16 -0.85 39.24
C GLN A 280 23.67 0.25 40.17
N GLU A 281 23.15 1.47 40.04
CA GLU A 281 23.47 2.62 40.90
C GLU A 281 22.52 2.77 42.11
N CYS A 282 21.53 1.87 42.25
CA CYS A 282 20.56 1.83 43.34
C CYS A 282 20.77 0.59 44.22
#